data_AF-A0A9D6QT66-F1
#
_entry.id   AF-A0A9D6QT66-F1
#
_cell.length_a   1.000
_cell.length_b   1.000
_cell.length_c   1.000
_cell.angle_alpha   90.00
_cell.angle_beta   90.00
_cell.angle_gamma   90.00
#
_symmetry.space_group_name_H-M   'P 1'
#
loop_
_entity.id
_entity.type
_entity.pdbx_description
1 polymer ?
#
loop_
_entity_poly.entity_id
_entity_poly.type
_entity_poly.pdbx_seq_one_letter_code
_entity_poly.pdbx_strand_id
1 'polypeptide(L)'
;MKRSSALIAAIAFTLCATARAPAVASDDVIFGNEPAADASIEGSLPFDAKLALEIDSGDKAAKTGPSNALLLLEGVGMALPEYFRGVAQHEGSHALAVILVGGKVESIDILPKMFNGHIRFGETQWSGNFTKAQDTFVDMAPKITDLTIMAAYTAAFESGIYPDNKHLQLLLLVVATSAWIDFSKDLFTTRDDNDTVKAWNNYGLTTETQRLPYRILWGALAAGGALEIGRGFYRLFSHKSPAKDSGERKPKADLRLGPGYVGVGGNF
;
A
#
# COMPACT_ATOMS: atom_id res chain seq x y z
N MET A 1 12.70 5.26 23.65
CA MET A 1 12.31 3.95 23.08
C MET A 1 12.48 4.03 21.56
N LYS A 2 13.47 3.35 20.95
CA LYS A 2 13.78 3.41 19.50
C LYS A 2 13.83 2.02 18.82
N ARG A 3 13.45 0.95 19.54
CA ARG A 3 13.71 -0.44 19.10
C ARG A 3 12.52 -1.10 18.40
N SER A 4 11.33 -0.52 18.45
CA SER A 4 10.10 -1.14 17.92
C SER A 4 9.98 -1.02 16.40
N SER A 5 10.43 0.10 15.83
CA SER A 5 10.26 0.43 14.41
C SER A 5 11.19 -0.40 13.48
N ALA A 6 12.37 -0.80 13.98
CA ALA A 6 13.29 -1.66 13.24
C ALA A 6 12.76 -3.09 13.06
N LEU A 7 11.94 -3.59 13.99
CA LEU A 7 11.38 -4.93 13.93
C LEU A 7 10.29 -5.04 12.86
N ILE A 8 9.43 -4.03 12.73
CA ILE A 8 8.35 -4.00 11.73
C ILE A 8 8.92 -3.89 10.31
N ALA A 9 9.92 -3.02 10.12
CA ALA A 9 10.61 -2.89 8.83
C ALA A 9 11.42 -4.16 8.47
N ALA A 10 12.07 -4.80 9.44
CA ALA A 10 12.80 -6.05 9.21
C ALA A 10 11.88 -7.23 8.87
N ILE A 11 10.68 -7.31 9.46
CA ILE A 11 9.69 -8.36 9.14
C ILE A 11 9.16 -8.19 7.70
N ALA A 12 8.86 -6.96 7.27
CA ALA A 12 8.44 -6.68 5.90
C ALA A 12 9.54 -7.00 4.87
N PHE A 13 10.80 -6.68 5.18
CA PHE A 13 11.93 -6.99 4.30
C PHE A 13 12.25 -8.49 4.25
N THR A 14 12.10 -9.21 5.36
CA THR A 14 12.34 -10.66 5.44
C THR A 14 11.28 -11.46 4.69
N LEU A 15 10.02 -11.00 4.69
CA LEU A 15 8.94 -11.62 3.89
C LEU A 15 9.12 -11.43 2.38
N CYS A 16 9.78 -10.35 1.94
CA CYS A 16 10.19 -10.18 0.53
C CYS A 16 11.42 -11.04 0.16
N ALA A 17 12.34 -11.26 1.10
CA ALA A 17 13.60 -11.97 0.82
C ALA A 17 13.47 -13.51 0.77
N THR A 18 12.42 -14.09 1.35
CA THR A 18 12.18 -15.55 1.32
C THR A 18 11.31 -16.00 0.14
N ALA A 19 10.71 -15.08 -0.61
CA ALA A 19 10.06 -15.35 -1.89
C ALA A 19 11.09 -15.44 -3.03
N ARG A 20 12.09 -16.32 -2.89
CA ARG A 20 12.96 -16.67 -4.02
C ARG A 20 12.19 -17.63 -4.90
N ALA A 21 11.56 -17.10 -5.95
CA ALA A 21 10.96 -17.92 -7.01
C ALA A 21 12.01 -18.94 -7.51
N PRO A 22 11.65 -20.20 -7.75
CA PRO A 22 12.55 -21.11 -8.45
C PRO A 22 12.88 -20.49 -9.81
N ALA A 23 14.16 -20.44 -10.15
CA ALA A 23 14.60 -20.05 -11.48
C ALA A 23 13.99 -21.04 -12.48
N VAL A 24 12.93 -20.62 -13.17
CA VAL A 24 12.41 -21.34 -14.32
C VAL A 24 13.39 -21.05 -15.45
N ALA A 25 14.18 -22.07 -15.81
CA ALA A 25 14.92 -22.07 -17.05
C ALA A 25 13.88 -22.01 -18.19
N SER A 26 13.82 -20.87 -18.89
CA SER A 26 13.03 -20.72 -20.09
C SER A 26 13.85 -21.25 -21.27
N ASP A 27 13.56 -22.48 -21.71
CA ASP A 27 13.93 -22.93 -23.03
C ASP A 27 13.04 -22.22 -24.07
N ASP A 28 13.70 -21.54 -25.02
CA ASP A 28 13.26 -21.07 -26.33
C ASP A 28 11.76 -20.87 -26.57
N VAL A 29 11.28 -19.66 -26.27
CA VAL A 29 10.09 -19.10 -26.94
C VAL A 29 10.57 -18.26 -28.11
N ILE A 30 10.44 -18.83 -29.31
CA ILE A 30 10.61 -18.12 -30.58
C ILE A 30 9.46 -17.13 -30.70
N PHE A 31 9.73 -15.84 -30.46
CA PHE A 31 8.81 -14.77 -30.79
C PHE A 31 8.80 -14.57 -32.31
N GLY A 32 7.65 -14.90 -32.93
CA GLY A 32 7.37 -14.53 -34.30
C GLY A 32 7.34 -13.02 -34.45
N ASN A 33 8.03 -12.52 -35.48
CA ASN A 33 7.96 -11.13 -35.93
C ASN A 33 6.55 -10.84 -36.47
N GLU A 34 5.67 -10.28 -35.65
CA GLU A 34 4.52 -9.53 -36.15
C GLU A 34 4.85 -8.02 -36.17
N PRO A 35 4.46 -7.30 -37.24
CA PRO A 35 4.79 -5.88 -37.37
C PRO A 35 4.07 -5.04 -36.33
N ALA A 36 4.80 -4.08 -35.76
CA ALA A 36 4.34 -3.10 -34.80
C ALA A 36 3.04 -2.42 -35.28
N ALA A 37 1.94 -2.70 -34.59
CA ALA A 37 0.72 -1.92 -34.71
C ALA A 37 0.95 -0.55 -34.06
N ASP A 38 0.83 0.48 -34.88
CA ASP A 38 0.92 1.89 -34.53
C ASP A 38 -0.26 2.26 -33.63
N ALA A 39 -0.09 2.07 -32.31
CA ALA A 39 -1.08 2.43 -31.30
C ALA A 39 -0.81 3.85 -30.81
N SER A 40 -1.15 4.85 -31.64
CA SER A 40 -1.32 6.22 -31.19
C SER A 40 -2.56 6.29 -30.28
N ILE A 41 -2.37 6.06 -28.99
CA ILE A 41 -3.38 6.35 -27.96
C ILE A 41 -3.38 7.87 -27.72
N GLU A 42 -3.99 8.63 -28.63
CA GLU A 42 -4.45 10.00 -28.34
C GLU A 42 -5.78 9.91 -27.60
N GLY A 43 -5.73 9.42 -26.37
CA GLY A 43 -6.83 9.48 -25.41
C GLY A 43 -6.66 10.72 -24.55
N SER A 44 -7.27 11.83 -24.95
CA SER A 44 -7.38 13.04 -24.14
C SER A 44 -8.05 12.72 -22.80
N LEU A 45 -7.27 12.62 -21.72
CA LEU A 45 -7.80 12.55 -20.35
C LEU A 45 -8.50 13.90 -20.05
N PRO A 46 -9.82 13.95 -19.84
CA PRO A 46 -10.48 15.17 -19.40
C PRO A 46 -10.38 15.25 -17.87
N PHE A 47 -9.16 15.43 -17.38
CA PHE A 47 -8.94 15.94 -16.04
C PHE A 47 -8.00 17.12 -16.21
N ASP A 48 -8.59 18.31 -16.21
CA ASP A 48 -7.86 19.56 -16.04
C ASP A 48 -6.99 19.43 -14.79
N ALA A 49 -5.71 19.09 -15.00
CA ALA A 49 -4.63 19.16 -14.02
C ALA A 49 -4.32 20.61 -13.59
N LYS A 50 -5.27 21.53 -13.82
CA LYS A 50 -5.38 22.88 -13.29
C LYS A 50 -6.13 22.95 -11.95
N LEU A 51 -6.35 21.80 -11.31
CA LEU A 51 -6.46 21.72 -9.85
C LEU A 51 -5.07 21.55 -9.19
N ALA A 52 -4.03 22.16 -9.77
CA ALA A 52 -3.07 22.86 -8.95
C ALA A 52 -3.90 23.90 -8.17
N LEU A 53 -4.31 23.65 -6.93
CA LEU A 53 -3.42 23.75 -5.78
C LEU A 53 -2.55 25.02 -5.87
N GLU A 54 -3.12 26.08 -6.43
CA GLU A 54 -2.88 27.45 -6.02
C GLU A 54 -3.45 27.56 -4.59
N ILE A 55 -2.75 26.90 -3.66
CA ILE A 55 -2.81 27.24 -2.25
C ILE A 55 -2.21 28.64 -2.23
N ASP A 56 -3.10 29.61 -2.33
CA ASP A 56 -2.88 30.99 -1.98
C ASP A 56 -1.98 30.99 -0.74
N SER A 57 -0.71 31.36 -0.94
CA SER A 57 0.28 31.55 0.12
C SER A 57 -0.05 32.83 0.90
N GLY A 58 -1.34 33.09 1.10
CA GLY A 58 -1.92 34.24 1.76
C GLY A 58 -1.34 34.38 3.15
N ASP A 59 -0.26 35.14 3.21
CA ASP A 59 0.64 35.43 4.33
C ASP A 59 -0.05 36.09 5.55
N LYS A 60 -1.39 36.06 5.62
CA LYS A 60 -2.19 36.73 6.65
C LYS A 60 -3.15 35.82 7.44
N ALA A 61 -3.30 34.54 7.09
CA ALA A 61 -4.00 33.55 7.93
C ALA A 61 -3.08 32.81 8.93
N ALA A 62 -1.80 33.22 9.01
CA ALA A 62 -0.69 32.48 9.61
C ALA A 62 -0.62 32.44 11.16
N LYS A 63 -1.75 32.48 11.89
CA LYS A 63 -1.70 32.31 13.38
C LYS A 63 -2.53 31.15 13.94
N THR A 64 -3.48 30.61 13.21
CA THR A 64 -4.30 29.49 13.69
C THR A 64 -4.47 28.51 12.54
N GLY A 65 -3.82 27.34 12.60
CA GLY A 65 -4.05 26.27 11.62
C GLY A 65 -5.52 25.83 11.56
N PRO A 66 -5.89 24.90 10.65
CA PRO A 66 -7.29 24.48 10.50
C PRO A 66 -7.85 23.95 11.81
N SER A 67 -9.12 24.24 12.07
CA SER A 67 -9.83 23.74 13.24
C SER A 67 -10.01 22.22 13.17
N ASN A 68 -10.09 21.56 14.32
CA ASN A 68 -10.31 20.11 14.36
C ASN A 68 -11.64 19.72 13.71
N ALA A 69 -12.67 20.58 13.81
CA ALA A 69 -13.96 20.35 13.15
C ALA A 69 -13.84 20.38 11.62
N LEU A 70 -13.04 21.30 11.06
CA LEU A 70 -12.78 21.36 9.62
C LEU A 70 -12.02 20.12 9.15
N LEU A 71 -10.96 19.72 9.86
CA LEU A 71 -10.19 18.51 9.53
C LEU A 71 -11.04 17.23 9.60
N LEU A 72 -11.96 17.15 10.56
CA LEU A 72 -12.89 16.03 10.64
C LEU A 72 -13.82 16.00 9.42
N LEU A 73 -14.40 17.15 9.05
CA LEU A 73 -15.28 17.28 7.89
C LEU A 73 -14.55 16.93 6.60
N GLU A 74 -13.31 17.39 6.43
CA GLU A 74 -12.45 17.02 5.31
C GLU A 74 -12.21 15.51 5.27
N GLY A 75 -11.89 14.89 6.41
CA GLY A 75 -11.69 13.44 6.49
C GLY A 75 -12.94 12.65 6.09
N VAL A 76 -14.12 13.10 6.52
CA VAL A 76 -15.41 12.53 6.10
C VAL A 76 -15.62 12.73 4.59
N GLY A 77 -15.31 13.92 4.08
CA GLY A 77 -15.39 14.24 2.65
C GLY A 77 -14.46 13.36 1.79
N MET A 78 -13.35 12.89 2.34
CA MET A 78 -12.43 11.97 1.66
C MET A 78 -12.94 10.53 1.59
N ALA A 79 -13.99 10.14 2.33
CA ALA A 79 -14.43 8.74 2.38
C ALA A 79 -14.84 8.18 1.01
N LEU A 80 -15.55 8.98 0.19
CA LEU A 80 -16.00 8.54 -1.13
C LEU A 80 -14.83 8.38 -2.14
N PRO A 81 -13.95 9.38 -2.35
CA PRO A 81 -12.80 9.17 -3.23
C PRO A 81 -11.86 8.08 -2.69
N GLU A 82 -11.73 7.96 -1.37
CA GLU A 82 -10.93 6.89 -0.75
C GLU A 82 -11.53 5.50 -0.99
N TYR A 83 -12.86 5.36 -1.01
CA TYR A 83 -13.50 4.11 -1.41
C TYR A 83 -13.06 3.68 -2.81
N PHE A 84 -13.17 4.56 -3.81
CA PHE A 84 -12.77 4.24 -5.18
C PHE A 84 -11.28 3.94 -5.29
N ARG A 85 -10.44 4.74 -4.63
CA ARG A 85 -9.00 4.51 -4.57
C ARG A 85 -8.67 3.16 -3.93
N GLY A 86 -9.32 2.83 -2.82
CA GLY A 86 -9.12 1.58 -2.10
C GLY A 86 -9.49 0.35 -2.92
N VAL A 87 -10.66 0.37 -3.58
CA VAL A 87 -11.07 -0.73 -4.47
C VAL A 87 -10.16 -0.83 -5.69
N ALA A 88 -9.85 0.29 -6.35
CA ALA A 88 -8.94 0.29 -7.49
C ALA A 88 -7.54 -0.22 -7.11
N GLN A 89 -7.04 0.13 -5.92
CA GLN A 89 -5.80 -0.41 -5.39
C GLN A 89 -5.88 -1.92 -5.15
N HIS A 90 -6.95 -2.38 -4.49
CA HIS A 90 -7.11 -3.77 -4.13
C HIS A 90 -7.20 -4.66 -5.37
N GLU A 91 -8.17 -4.37 -6.24
CA GLU A 91 -8.38 -5.09 -7.50
C GLU A 91 -7.20 -4.91 -8.46
N GLY A 92 -6.65 -3.70 -8.55
CA GLY A 92 -5.46 -3.42 -9.36
C GLY A 92 -4.22 -4.20 -8.90
N SER A 93 -4.09 -4.50 -7.60
CA SER A 93 -2.99 -5.32 -7.08
C SER A 93 -3.12 -6.78 -7.54
N HIS A 94 -4.33 -7.34 -7.55
CA HIS A 94 -4.57 -8.67 -8.16
C HIS A 94 -4.22 -8.65 -9.63
N ALA A 95 -4.74 -7.68 -10.38
CA ALA A 95 -4.51 -7.56 -11.82
C ALA A 95 -3.01 -7.48 -12.16
N LEU A 96 -2.25 -6.66 -11.43
CA LEU A 96 -0.81 -6.54 -11.62
C LEU A 96 -0.10 -7.87 -11.30
N ALA A 97 -0.46 -8.53 -10.20
CA ALA A 97 0.15 -9.81 -9.83
C ALA A 97 -0.13 -10.90 -10.87
N VAL A 98 -1.34 -10.96 -11.43
CA VAL A 98 -1.73 -11.86 -12.53
C VAL A 98 -0.81 -11.66 -13.73
N ILE A 99 -0.61 -10.41 -14.16
CA ILE A 99 0.26 -10.08 -15.30
C ILE A 99 1.71 -10.52 -15.02
N LEU A 100 2.21 -10.26 -13.81
CA LEU A 100 3.58 -10.62 -13.41
C LEU A 100 3.84 -12.13 -13.41
N VAL A 101 2.82 -12.97 -13.19
CA VAL A 101 2.94 -14.44 -13.23
C VAL A 101 2.58 -15.04 -14.58
N GLY A 102 2.38 -14.21 -15.62
CA GLY A 102 2.11 -14.65 -17.00
C GLY A 102 0.64 -14.95 -17.28
N GLY A 103 -0.28 -14.47 -16.44
CA GLY A 103 -1.71 -14.57 -16.64
C GLY A 103 -2.30 -13.47 -17.53
N LYS A 104 -3.61 -13.56 -17.75
CA LYS A 104 -4.39 -12.54 -18.48
C LYS A 104 -5.50 -12.00 -17.59
N VAL A 105 -5.55 -10.67 -17.43
CA VAL A 105 -6.66 -9.98 -16.78
C VAL A 105 -7.76 -9.80 -17.81
N GLU A 106 -8.95 -10.32 -17.50
CA GLU A 106 -10.11 -10.26 -18.39
C GLU A 106 -10.98 -9.03 -18.09
N SER A 107 -11.16 -8.70 -16.80
CA SER A 107 -11.89 -7.51 -16.38
C SER A 107 -11.47 -7.04 -14.99
N ILE A 108 -11.66 -5.74 -14.74
CA ILE A 108 -11.54 -5.11 -13.42
C ILE A 108 -12.79 -4.25 -13.21
N ASP A 109 -13.64 -4.65 -12.29
CA ASP A 109 -14.84 -3.91 -11.90
C ASP A 109 -14.60 -3.20 -10.58
N ILE A 110 -14.64 -1.87 -10.58
CA ILE A 110 -14.40 -1.04 -9.38
C ILE A 110 -15.71 -0.63 -8.71
N LEU A 111 -16.82 -0.64 -9.46
CA LEU A 111 -18.12 -0.23 -8.95
C LEU A 111 -18.79 -1.37 -8.16
N PRO A 112 -19.52 -1.06 -7.07
CA PRO A 112 -20.32 -2.05 -6.39
C PRO A 112 -21.33 -2.68 -7.35
N LYS A 113 -21.47 -4.00 -7.32
CA LYS A 113 -22.48 -4.72 -8.10
C LYS A 113 -23.16 -5.82 -7.30
N MET A 114 -24.42 -6.08 -7.62
CA MET A 114 -25.16 -7.20 -7.05
C MET A 114 -24.76 -8.49 -7.76
N PHE A 115 -24.30 -9.49 -7.00
CA PHE A 115 -23.97 -10.81 -7.49
C PHE A 115 -24.58 -11.86 -6.55
N ASN A 116 -25.49 -12.69 -7.06
CA ASN A 116 -26.20 -13.72 -6.29
C ASN A 116 -26.82 -13.21 -4.98
N GLY A 117 -27.42 -12.02 -4.99
CA GLY A 117 -28.07 -11.43 -3.81
C GLY A 117 -27.13 -10.76 -2.81
N HIS A 118 -25.82 -10.72 -3.10
CA HIS A 118 -24.82 -10.03 -2.27
C HIS A 118 -24.19 -8.86 -3.03
N ILE A 119 -23.83 -7.80 -2.30
CA ILE A 119 -23.07 -6.68 -2.86
C ILE A 119 -21.59 -7.07 -2.90
N ARG A 120 -20.98 -7.05 -4.09
CA ARG A 120 -19.53 -7.14 -4.28
C ARG A 120 -18.98 -5.74 -4.47
N PHE A 121 -17.88 -5.41 -3.78
CA PHE A 121 -17.25 -4.09 -3.77
C PHE A 121 -15.91 -4.12 -4.52
N GLY A 122 -15.94 -4.58 -5.76
CA GLY A 122 -14.73 -4.91 -6.51
C GLY A 122 -14.81 -6.33 -7.08
N GLU A 123 -14.29 -6.51 -8.30
CA GLU A 123 -13.98 -7.84 -8.83
C GLU A 123 -12.91 -7.74 -9.93
N THR A 124 -11.84 -8.50 -9.78
CA THR A 124 -10.89 -8.79 -10.85
C THR A 124 -11.19 -10.18 -11.39
N GLN A 125 -11.40 -10.31 -12.70
CA GLN A 125 -11.49 -11.60 -13.37
C GLN A 125 -10.21 -11.84 -14.18
N TRP A 126 -9.69 -13.04 -14.10
CA TRP A 126 -8.44 -13.41 -14.78
C TRP A 126 -8.45 -14.86 -15.24
N SER A 127 -7.56 -15.17 -16.17
CA SER A 127 -7.35 -16.50 -16.72
C SER A 127 -5.85 -16.82 -16.80
N GLY A 128 -5.51 -18.11 -16.71
CA GLY A 128 -4.12 -18.58 -16.76
C GLY A 128 -3.95 -19.97 -16.13
N ASN A 129 -2.83 -20.62 -16.44
CA ASN A 129 -2.43 -21.88 -15.80
C ASN A 129 -1.43 -21.55 -14.68
N PHE A 130 -1.94 -21.40 -13.46
CA PHE A 130 -1.11 -21.04 -12.32
C PHE A 130 -0.74 -22.24 -11.45
N THR A 131 0.46 -22.19 -10.91
CA THR A 131 0.84 -23.02 -9.77
C THR A 131 0.19 -22.46 -8.50
N LYS A 132 0.01 -23.30 -7.48
CA LYS A 132 -0.50 -22.85 -6.17
C LYS A 132 0.29 -21.69 -5.56
N ALA A 133 1.59 -21.61 -5.84
CA ALA A 133 2.42 -20.51 -5.36
C ALA A 133 2.10 -19.19 -6.06
N GLN A 134 1.82 -19.23 -7.37
CA GLN A 134 1.39 -18.07 -8.14
C GLN A 134 -0.02 -17.63 -7.73
N ASP A 135 -0.95 -18.57 -7.55
CA ASP A 135 -2.30 -18.25 -7.04
C ASP A 135 -2.23 -17.57 -5.68
N THR A 136 -1.41 -18.10 -4.76
CA THR A 136 -1.16 -17.45 -3.46
C THR A 136 -0.59 -16.04 -3.62
N PHE A 137 0.37 -15.85 -4.53
CA PHE A 137 0.93 -14.52 -4.76
C PHE A 137 -0.13 -13.53 -5.28
N VAL A 138 -0.97 -13.97 -6.22
CA VAL A 138 -2.09 -13.18 -6.74
C VAL A 138 -3.07 -12.85 -5.62
N ASP A 139 -3.52 -13.83 -4.84
CA ASP A 139 -4.44 -13.64 -3.72
C ASP A 139 -3.86 -12.68 -2.66
N MET A 140 -2.58 -12.79 -2.33
CA MET A 140 -1.94 -11.98 -1.29
C MET A 140 -1.54 -10.58 -1.75
N ALA A 141 -1.54 -10.30 -3.05
CA ALA A 141 -1.03 -9.05 -3.61
C ALA A 141 -1.68 -7.79 -2.99
N PRO A 142 -3.02 -7.69 -2.82
CA PRO A 142 -3.62 -6.52 -2.17
C PRO A 142 -3.12 -6.32 -0.74
N LYS A 143 -2.92 -7.40 0.02
CA LYS A 143 -2.46 -7.34 1.42
C LYS A 143 -1.01 -6.91 1.53
N ILE A 144 -0.17 -7.34 0.58
CA ILE A 144 1.20 -6.87 0.46
C ILE A 144 1.21 -5.36 0.16
N THR A 145 0.33 -4.90 -0.74
CA THR A 145 0.17 -3.48 -1.06
C THR A 145 -0.26 -2.67 0.18
N ASP A 146 -1.28 -3.13 0.92
CA ASP A 146 -1.75 -2.46 2.14
C ASP A 146 -0.67 -2.39 3.22
N LEU A 147 0.04 -3.50 3.44
CA LEU A 147 1.15 -3.55 4.39
C LEU A 147 2.27 -2.60 3.98
N THR A 148 2.56 -2.49 2.68
CA THR A 148 3.56 -1.56 2.15
C THR A 148 3.16 -0.10 2.40
N ILE A 149 1.88 0.24 2.23
CA ILE A 149 1.36 1.59 2.52
C ILE A 149 1.44 1.91 4.01
N MET A 150 1.02 0.99 4.88
CA MET A 150 1.15 1.16 6.32
C MET A 150 2.61 1.31 6.76
N ALA A 151 3.52 0.53 6.15
CA ALA A 151 4.95 0.62 6.41
C ALA A 151 5.54 1.96 5.94
N ALA A 152 5.15 2.44 4.74
CA ALA A 152 5.58 3.73 4.21
C ALA A 152 5.09 4.89 5.07
N TYR A 153 3.83 4.85 5.50
CA TYR A 153 3.26 5.81 6.45
C TYR A 153 4.04 5.82 7.77
N THR A 154 4.30 4.64 8.35
CA THR A 154 5.06 4.50 9.61
C THR A 154 6.49 5.01 9.45
N ALA A 155 7.16 4.68 8.35
CA ALA A 155 8.50 5.15 8.05
C ALA A 155 8.53 6.67 7.91
N ALA A 156 7.54 7.26 7.24
CA ALA A 156 7.41 8.71 7.13
C ALA A 156 7.22 9.37 8.51
N PHE A 157 6.34 8.79 9.34
CA PHE A 157 6.06 9.25 10.69
C PHE A 157 7.31 9.22 11.59
N GLU A 158 8.03 8.10 11.60
CA GLU A 158 9.16 7.84 12.51
C GLU A 158 10.48 8.52 12.06
N SER A 159 10.68 8.70 10.75
CA SER A 159 11.89 9.33 10.21
C SER A 159 11.89 10.86 10.29
N GLY A 160 10.74 11.46 10.64
CA GLY A 160 10.59 12.91 10.71
C GLY A 160 10.39 13.59 9.36
N ILE A 161 10.27 12.84 8.26
CA ILE A 161 9.84 13.37 6.96
C ILE A 161 8.32 13.57 6.87
N TYR A 162 7.59 13.21 7.92
CA TYR A 162 6.14 13.43 8.02
C TYR A 162 5.81 14.91 7.86
N PRO A 163 4.87 15.26 6.95
CA PRO A 163 4.64 16.65 6.58
C PRO A 163 4.08 17.48 7.73
N ASP A 164 4.44 18.76 7.80
CA ASP A 164 3.89 19.69 8.81
C ASP A 164 2.50 20.25 8.43
N ASN A 165 2.11 20.16 7.16
CA ASN A 165 0.81 20.60 6.69
C ASN A 165 -0.31 19.66 7.19
N LYS A 166 -1.27 20.18 7.97
CA LYS A 166 -2.34 19.37 8.58
C LYS A 166 -3.26 18.67 7.56
N HIS A 167 -3.52 19.27 6.40
CA HIS A 167 -4.34 18.63 5.36
C HIS A 167 -3.60 17.45 4.72
N LEU A 168 -2.29 17.58 4.50
CA LEU A 168 -1.48 16.48 3.98
C LEU A 168 -1.30 15.36 5.03
N GLN A 169 -1.14 15.72 6.32
CA GLN A 169 -1.17 14.74 7.40
C GLN A 169 -2.51 13.99 7.46
N LEU A 170 -3.63 14.70 7.30
CA LEU A 170 -4.95 14.10 7.23
C LEU A 170 -5.07 13.13 6.04
N LEU A 171 -4.62 13.54 4.85
CA LEU A 171 -4.62 12.67 3.66
C LEU A 171 -3.81 11.39 3.90
N LEU A 172 -2.57 11.51 4.40
CA LEU A 172 -1.73 10.35 4.70
C LEU A 172 -2.37 9.43 5.75
N LEU A 173 -3.00 10.03 6.77
CA LEU A 173 -3.70 9.29 7.81
C LEU A 173 -4.90 8.53 7.25
N VAL A 174 -5.72 9.15 6.39
CA VAL A 174 -6.86 8.52 5.73
C VAL A 174 -6.41 7.34 4.86
N VAL A 175 -5.39 7.53 4.02
CA VAL A 175 -4.83 6.47 3.15
C VAL A 175 -4.24 5.32 3.98
N ALA A 176 -3.53 5.62 5.06
CA ALA A 176 -3.00 4.57 5.94
C ALA A 176 -4.12 3.83 6.68
N THR A 177 -5.18 4.54 7.06
CA THR A 177 -6.33 3.97 7.77
C THR A 177 -7.14 3.06 6.87
N SER A 178 -7.37 3.43 5.61
CA SER A 178 -8.07 2.56 4.66
C SER A 178 -7.30 1.27 4.38
N ALA A 179 -5.98 1.36 4.15
CA ALA A 179 -5.12 0.19 4.00
C ALA A 179 -5.15 -0.70 5.26
N TRP A 180 -5.14 -0.10 6.45
CA TRP A 180 -5.26 -0.85 7.70
C TRP A 180 -6.61 -1.55 7.84
N ILE A 181 -7.72 -0.89 7.47
CA ILE A 181 -9.06 -1.51 7.51
C ILE A 181 -9.12 -2.71 6.57
N ASP A 182 -8.65 -2.55 5.32
CA ASP A 182 -8.67 -3.65 4.34
C ASP A 182 -7.78 -4.83 4.74
N PHE A 183 -6.61 -4.55 5.33
CA PHE A 183 -5.71 -5.56 5.86
C PHE A 183 -6.28 -6.28 7.09
N SER A 184 -6.89 -5.53 8.01
CA SER A 184 -7.31 -6.05 9.33
C SER A 184 -8.64 -6.80 9.31
N LYS A 185 -9.55 -6.48 8.37
CA LYS A 185 -10.85 -7.18 8.26
C LYS A 185 -10.69 -8.69 8.10
N ASP A 186 -9.59 -9.13 7.49
CA ASP A 186 -9.29 -10.54 7.22
C ASP A 186 -8.91 -11.33 8.49
N LEU A 187 -8.58 -10.65 9.59
CA LEU A 187 -8.27 -11.29 10.87
C LEU A 187 -9.44 -12.16 11.36
N PHE A 188 -10.68 -11.74 11.08
CA PHE A 188 -11.90 -12.35 11.60
C PHE A 188 -12.67 -13.17 10.57
N THR A 189 -12.31 -13.09 9.29
CA THR A 189 -12.99 -13.88 8.26
C THR A 189 -12.44 -15.29 8.19
N THR A 190 -13.34 -16.26 8.06
CA THR A 190 -13.05 -17.68 7.84
C THR A 190 -13.62 -18.18 6.52
N ARG A 191 -14.19 -17.28 5.72
CA ARG A 191 -14.87 -17.62 4.47
C ARG A 191 -13.85 -18.00 3.40
N ASP A 192 -14.15 -19.05 2.64
CA ASP A 192 -13.25 -19.56 1.59
C ASP A 192 -13.14 -18.62 0.38
N ASP A 193 -14.01 -17.61 0.26
CA ASP A 193 -13.94 -16.57 -0.77
C ASP A 193 -13.00 -15.42 -0.41
N ASN A 194 -12.44 -15.38 0.80
CA ASN A 194 -11.48 -14.36 1.21
C ASN A 194 -10.06 -14.65 0.69
N ASP A 195 -9.35 -13.62 0.22
CA ASP A 195 -8.01 -13.74 -0.35
C ASP A 195 -6.99 -14.39 0.58
N THR A 196 -6.96 -13.98 1.84
CA THR A 196 -6.04 -14.55 2.83
C THR A 196 -6.35 -16.03 3.10
N VAL A 197 -7.64 -16.39 3.12
CA VAL A 197 -8.07 -17.79 3.31
C VAL A 197 -7.74 -18.65 2.07
N LYS A 198 -7.97 -18.13 0.86
CA LYS A 198 -7.58 -18.78 -0.40
C LYS A 198 -6.08 -19.04 -0.44
N ALA A 199 -5.27 -18.04 -0.12
CA ALA A 199 -3.81 -18.17 -0.03
C ALA A 199 -3.38 -19.24 0.99
N TRP A 200 -4.00 -19.31 2.18
CA TRP A 200 -3.70 -20.36 3.15
C TRP A 200 -4.14 -21.75 2.69
N ASN A 201 -5.27 -21.86 2.01
CA ASN A 201 -5.74 -23.11 1.40
C ASN A 201 -4.75 -23.62 0.34
N ASN A 202 -4.15 -22.73 -0.45
CA ASN A 202 -3.12 -23.09 -1.42
C ASN A 202 -1.86 -23.69 -0.76
N TYR A 203 -1.57 -23.34 0.49
CA TYR A 203 -0.52 -23.97 1.31
C TYR A 203 -0.99 -25.22 2.09
N GLY A 204 -2.24 -25.66 1.91
CA GLY A 204 -2.79 -26.85 2.59
C GLY A 204 -3.25 -26.59 4.03
N LEU A 205 -3.40 -25.33 4.44
CA LEU A 205 -3.92 -24.96 5.76
C LEU A 205 -5.46 -24.91 5.71
N THR A 206 -6.09 -26.07 5.79
CA THR A 206 -7.55 -26.22 5.60
C THR A 206 -8.36 -26.05 6.88
N THR A 207 -7.72 -26.02 8.04
CA THR A 207 -8.39 -25.86 9.35
C THR A 207 -7.97 -24.59 10.08
N GLU A 208 -8.86 -24.03 10.91
CA GLU A 208 -8.54 -22.82 11.69
C GLU A 208 -7.41 -23.04 12.69
N THR A 209 -7.25 -24.25 13.24
CA THR A 209 -6.11 -24.58 14.11
C THR A 209 -4.77 -24.46 13.36
N GLN A 210 -4.72 -24.87 12.10
CA GLN A 210 -3.52 -24.72 11.26
C GLN A 210 -3.27 -23.25 10.87
N ARG A 211 -4.33 -22.46 10.71
CA ARG A 211 -4.25 -21.02 10.37
C ARG A 211 -3.94 -20.13 11.57
N LEU A 212 -4.17 -20.60 12.79
CA LEU A 212 -4.04 -19.81 14.02
C LEU A 212 -2.69 -19.09 14.17
N PRO A 213 -1.51 -19.71 13.93
CA PRO A 213 -0.24 -18.99 14.02
C PRO A 213 -0.14 -17.81 13.04
N TYR A 214 -0.68 -17.97 11.83
CA TYR A 214 -0.72 -16.93 10.81
C TYR A 214 -1.68 -15.81 11.19
N ARG A 215 -2.86 -16.14 11.76
CA ARG A 215 -3.78 -15.13 12.32
C ARG A 215 -3.15 -14.34 13.45
N ILE A 216 -2.38 -14.98 14.33
CA ILE A 216 -1.67 -14.27 15.42
C ILE A 216 -0.65 -13.29 14.81
N LEU A 217 0.13 -13.72 13.82
CA LEU A 217 1.06 -12.83 13.13
C LEU A 217 0.34 -11.67 12.44
N TRP A 218 -0.75 -11.97 11.72
CA TRP A 218 -1.58 -10.99 11.04
C TRP A 218 -2.16 -9.95 12.01
N GLY A 219 -2.70 -10.43 13.13
CA GLY A 219 -3.23 -9.60 14.20
C GLY A 219 -2.16 -8.72 14.85
N ALA A 220 -0.94 -9.23 15.01
CA ALA A 220 0.18 -8.43 15.50
C ALA A 220 0.58 -7.32 14.52
N LEU A 221 0.61 -7.60 13.21
CA LEU A 221 0.86 -6.60 12.17
C LEU A 221 -0.24 -5.54 12.14
N ALA A 222 -1.52 -5.97 12.19
CA ALA A 222 -2.66 -5.07 12.25
C ALA A 222 -2.63 -4.19 13.51
N ALA A 223 -2.33 -4.77 14.68
CA ALA A 223 -2.19 -4.00 15.92
C ALA A 223 -1.04 -2.98 15.85
N GLY A 224 0.09 -3.37 15.26
CA GLY A 224 1.22 -2.47 15.00
C GLY A 224 0.82 -1.27 14.12
N GLY A 225 0.14 -1.53 13.00
CA GLY A 225 -0.39 -0.48 12.12
C GLY A 225 -1.37 0.45 12.84
N ALA A 226 -2.31 -0.12 13.61
CA ALA A 226 -3.28 0.65 14.40
C ALA A 226 -2.62 1.60 15.40
N LEU A 227 -1.54 1.16 16.06
CA LEU A 227 -0.80 1.98 17.00
C LEU A 227 -0.16 3.21 16.33
N GLU A 228 0.47 3.04 15.16
CA GLU A 228 1.12 4.14 14.44
C GLU A 228 0.10 5.10 13.81
N ILE A 229 -1.01 4.58 13.29
CA ILE A 229 -2.16 5.39 12.85
C ILE A 229 -2.73 6.19 14.02
N GLY A 230 -2.93 5.56 15.18
CA GLY A 230 -3.40 6.23 16.39
C GLY A 230 -2.47 7.35 16.87
N ARG A 231 -1.16 7.18 16.76
CA ARG A 231 -0.17 8.24 17.05
C ARG A 231 -0.29 9.39 16.05
N GLY A 232 -0.49 9.09 14.77
CA GLY A 232 -0.76 10.09 13.74
C GLY A 232 -2.01 10.90 14.00
N PHE A 233 -3.11 10.23 14.33
CA PHE A 233 -4.37 10.85 14.72
C PHE A 233 -4.16 11.79 15.93
N TYR A 234 -3.51 11.29 16.99
CA TYR A 234 -3.21 12.11 18.16
C TYR A 234 -2.37 13.35 17.80
N ARG A 235 -1.32 13.20 16.98
CA ARG A 235 -0.48 14.30 16.53
C ARG A 235 -1.29 15.35 15.75
N LEU A 236 -2.11 14.91 14.79
CA LEU A 236 -2.91 15.78 13.91
C LEU A 236 -3.90 16.66 14.69
N PHE A 237 -4.62 16.04 15.64
CA PHE A 237 -5.70 16.68 16.39
C PHE A 237 -5.27 17.30 17.73
N SER A 238 -4.05 17.04 18.20
CA SER A 238 -3.52 17.71 19.39
C SER A 238 -3.20 19.19 19.10
N HIS A 239 -3.62 20.09 19.99
CA HIS A 239 -3.31 21.54 19.90
C HIS A 239 -1.85 21.87 20.22
N LYS A 240 -1.07 20.89 20.68
CA LYS A 240 0.36 21.06 20.84
C LYS A 240 0.96 21.07 19.45
N SER A 241 1.17 22.28 18.92
CA SER A 241 2.21 22.45 17.89
C SER A 241 3.41 21.67 18.42
N PRO A 242 3.99 20.73 17.64
CA PRO A 242 5.18 20.03 18.08
C PRO A 242 6.11 21.13 18.55
N ALA A 243 6.42 21.12 19.85
CA ALA A 243 7.23 22.18 20.42
C ALA A 243 8.41 22.29 19.47
N LYS A 244 8.54 23.42 18.77
CA LYS A 244 9.74 23.69 17.99
C LYS A 244 10.82 23.46 19.02
N ASP A 245 11.49 22.33 18.91
CA ASP A 245 12.61 21.96 19.75
C ASP A 245 13.62 23.01 19.33
N SER A 246 13.54 24.19 19.95
CA SER A 246 14.32 25.38 19.60
C SER A 246 15.79 25.15 19.95
N GLY A 247 16.09 24.01 20.58
CA GLY A 247 17.36 23.34 20.38
C GLY A 247 17.46 22.90 18.94
N GLU A 248 17.85 23.85 18.07
CA GLU A 248 18.70 23.67 16.91
C GLU A 248 19.28 22.25 16.84
N ARG A 249 18.48 21.29 16.35
CA ARG A 249 19.00 19.97 16.03
C ARG A 249 19.83 20.23 14.80
N LYS A 250 21.11 20.59 15.02
CA LYS A 250 22.13 20.57 13.99
C LYS A 250 21.88 19.28 13.22
N PRO A 251 21.52 19.35 11.94
CA PRO A 251 21.36 18.14 11.16
C PRO A 251 22.66 17.38 11.39
N LYS A 252 22.56 16.15 11.91
CA LYS A 252 23.70 15.24 11.87
C LYS A 252 23.88 14.86 10.40
N ALA A 253 24.37 15.82 9.63
CA ALA A 253 24.97 15.64 8.34
C ALA A 253 26.25 14.85 8.61
N ASP A 254 26.11 13.54 8.66
CA ASP A 254 27.10 12.61 8.16
C ASP A 254 26.42 11.23 8.07
N LEU A 255 25.34 11.17 7.28
CA LEU A 255 25.10 9.97 6.48
C LEU A 255 25.93 10.14 5.20
N ARG A 256 27.27 10.16 5.36
CA ARG A 256 28.17 9.87 4.25
C ARG A 256 27.89 8.43 3.87
N LEU A 257 27.06 8.22 2.84
CA LEU A 257 27.18 7.04 2.02
C LEU A 257 28.64 7.03 1.56
N GLY A 258 29.45 6.14 2.14
CA GLY A 258 30.89 6.12 1.91
C GLY A 258 31.20 6.05 0.41
N PRO A 259 32.27 6.70 -0.06
CA PRO A 259 32.71 6.56 -1.44
C PRO A 259 33.27 5.15 -1.60
N GLY A 260 32.46 4.25 -2.14
CA GLY A 260 32.89 2.90 -2.41
C GLY A 260 31.85 2.21 -3.28
N TYR A 261 31.91 2.45 -4.59
CA TYR A 261 31.63 1.51 -5.69
C TYR A 261 31.33 2.29 -6.98
N VAL A 262 32.37 2.80 -7.65
CA VAL A 262 32.39 2.90 -9.11
C VAL A 262 33.85 2.73 -9.55
N GLY A 263 34.12 1.72 -10.39
CA GLY A 263 35.35 1.64 -11.18
C GLY A 263 36.09 0.31 -11.18
N VAL A 264 35.46 -0.78 -11.65
CA VAL A 264 36.23 -1.85 -12.32
C VAL A 264 36.23 -1.50 -13.81
N GLY A 265 37.30 -0.85 -14.26
CA GLY A 265 37.59 -0.70 -15.68
C GLY A 265 38.05 -2.04 -16.25
N GLY A 266 37.26 -2.61 -17.15
CA GLY A 266 37.69 -3.67 -18.05
C GLY A 266 38.01 -3.04 -19.40
N ASN A 267 39.27 -3.16 -19.83
CA ASN A 267 39.67 -2.95 -21.22
C ASN A 267 39.22 -4.17 -22.03
N PHE A 268 38.29 -3.97 -22.96
CA PHE A 268 38.16 -4.69 -24.22
C PHE A 268 37.59 -3.74 -25.27
#